data_AF-K4GQ79-F1
#
_entry.id   AF-K4GQ79-F1
#
_cell.length_a   1.000
_cell.length_b   1.000
_cell.length_c   1.000
_cell.angle_alpha   90.00
_cell.angle_beta   90.00
_cell.angle_gamma   90.00
#
_symmetry.space_group_name_H-M   'P 1'
#
loop_
_entity.id
_entity.type
_entity.pdbx_description
1 polymer ?
#
loop_
_entity_poly.entity_id
_entity_poly.type
_entity_poly.pdbx_seq_one_letter_code
_entity_poly.pdbx_strand_id
1 'polypeptide(L)'
;ARTGTEIDKNIIRKKVYLRGFSTTNLKDYTRMFFKDEACRTLALNQLEANPNLCSLCSVPLFCWIIFKCFDHFYSTFDSHELPDITVTLTDIFLLMTEVHLNRTQKTNLLKKNTRSQVETFRTSKNILFSLSKIAHRGMQKSLFFFDQDEVLIDLSEQNLHLGFLRAVPDYGSCSNQSSYEFLHLTLQSFFTALFLAMEEKVGAKELLHFFAECSTLDTSQSSCFPITWLKNRRSTGPDPFRNCEHFHFTNLFLCGLLSKAKHKLMRHLIPSASIKKKRKVLLAYFSESMKSHLKSLIRARLKEYKQ
;
A
#
# COMPACT_ATOMS: atom_id res chain seq x y z
N ALA A 1 -11.65 8.33 14.97
CA ALA A 1 -11.18 6.99 15.34
C ALA A 1 -9.97 6.67 14.49
N ARG A 2 -8.85 6.28 15.09
CA ARG A 2 -7.79 5.58 14.33
C ARG A 2 -8.41 4.24 13.88
N THR A 3 -7.99 3.73 12.73
CA THR A 3 -8.40 2.39 12.28
C THR A 3 -8.20 1.39 13.42
N GLY A 4 -9.24 0.62 13.76
CA GLY A 4 -9.20 -0.40 14.81
C GLY A 4 -9.87 -0.04 16.15
N THR A 5 -10.45 1.16 16.31
CA THR A 5 -11.30 1.45 17.47
C THR A 5 -12.76 1.10 17.14
N GLU A 6 -13.28 0.04 17.74
CA GLU A 6 -14.70 -0.30 17.66
C GLU A 6 -15.53 0.75 18.42
N ILE A 7 -16.56 1.30 17.77
CA ILE A 7 -17.48 2.28 18.34
C ILE A 7 -18.90 1.76 18.14
N ASP A 8 -19.71 1.73 19.19
CA ASP A 8 -21.11 1.30 19.07
C ASP A 8 -21.87 2.24 18.11
N LYS A 9 -22.62 1.67 17.16
CA LYS A 9 -23.44 2.46 16.22
C LYS A 9 -24.45 3.34 16.94
N ASN A 10 -24.96 2.88 18.07
CA ASN A 10 -26.04 3.54 18.81
C ASN A 10 -25.61 4.86 19.45
N ILE A 11 -24.30 5.14 19.55
CA ILE A 11 -23.77 6.40 20.09
C ILE A 11 -23.33 7.39 19.00
N ILE A 12 -23.44 7.03 17.72
CA ILE A 12 -22.96 7.84 16.60
C ILE A 12 -24.06 8.79 16.11
N ARG A 13 -23.90 10.07 16.42
CA ARG A 13 -24.87 11.12 16.05
C ARG A 13 -24.67 11.71 14.65
N LYS A 14 -23.44 11.67 14.12
CA LYS A 14 -23.10 12.25 12.81
C LYS A 14 -21.99 11.47 12.14
N LYS A 15 -22.12 11.24 10.84
CA LYS A 15 -21.08 10.67 9.98
C LYS A 15 -20.58 11.74 9.01
N VAL A 16 -19.27 11.91 8.93
CA VAL A 16 -18.61 12.83 7.99
C VAL A 16 -17.64 12.02 7.14
N TYR A 17 -17.64 12.29 5.83
CA TYR A 17 -16.73 11.65 4.88
C TYR A 17 -15.68 12.66 4.45
N LEU A 18 -14.41 12.36 4.73
CA LEU A 18 -13.27 13.13 4.23
C LEU A 18 -12.89 12.58 2.86
N ARG A 19 -13.19 13.33 1.79
CA ARG A 19 -12.96 12.89 0.39
C ARG A 19 -11.59 13.25 -0.18
N GLY A 20 -10.72 13.89 0.60
CA GLY A 20 -9.40 14.33 0.15
C GLY A 20 -9.39 15.73 -0.46
N PHE A 21 -8.42 16.00 -1.32
CA PHE A 21 -8.24 17.29 -1.98
C PHE A 21 -9.17 17.45 -3.18
N SER A 22 -9.85 18.58 -3.25
CA SER A 22 -10.36 19.11 -4.51
C SER A 22 -9.20 19.61 -5.38
N THR A 23 -9.45 19.86 -6.66
CA THR A 23 -8.45 20.47 -7.56
C THR A 23 -7.92 21.79 -7.04
N THR A 24 -8.76 22.61 -6.38
CA THR A 24 -8.33 23.88 -5.75
C THR A 24 -7.41 23.64 -4.56
N ASN A 25 -7.82 22.75 -3.64
CA ASN A 25 -7.02 22.41 -2.45
C ASN A 25 -5.68 21.79 -2.82
N LEU A 26 -5.63 20.99 -3.90
CA LEU A 26 -4.40 20.42 -4.41
C LEU A 26 -3.45 21.52 -4.90
N LYS A 27 -3.94 22.50 -5.67
CA LYS A 27 -3.12 23.65 -6.11
C LYS A 27 -2.58 24.44 -4.93
N ASP A 28 -3.40 24.67 -3.90
CA ASP A 28 -2.97 25.38 -2.68
C ASP A 28 -1.94 24.58 -1.89
N TYR A 29 -2.13 23.27 -1.77
CA TYR A 29 -1.16 22.38 -1.16
C TYR A 29 0.18 22.37 -1.92
N THR A 30 0.16 22.36 -3.26
CA THR A 30 1.38 22.48 -4.10
C THR A 30 2.14 23.77 -3.81
N ARG A 31 1.45 24.91 -3.72
CA ARG A 31 2.05 26.20 -3.36
C ARG A 31 2.62 26.21 -1.95
N MET A 32 1.94 25.56 -1.01
CA MET A 32 2.40 25.46 0.37
C MET A 32 3.65 24.57 0.48
N PHE A 33 3.70 23.47 -0.27
CA PHE A 33 4.76 22.47 -0.19
C PHE A 33 6.04 22.93 -0.91
N PHE A 34 5.96 23.35 -2.17
CA PHE A 34 7.10 23.77 -2.96
C PHE A 34 7.35 25.26 -2.78
N LYS A 35 8.42 25.59 -2.03
CA LYS A 35 8.83 26.98 -1.78
C LYS A 35 9.56 27.58 -2.99
N ASP A 36 10.32 26.76 -3.71
CA ASP A 36 10.96 27.15 -4.96
C ASP A 36 9.92 27.28 -6.09
N GLU A 37 9.98 28.39 -6.82
CA GLU A 37 9.01 28.73 -7.86
C GLU A 37 9.13 27.84 -9.11
N ALA A 38 10.34 27.43 -9.48
CA ALA A 38 10.56 26.56 -10.62
C ALA A 38 10.02 25.14 -10.33
N CYS A 39 10.34 24.57 -9.17
CA CYS A 39 9.81 23.29 -8.71
C CYS A 39 8.27 23.32 -8.61
N ARG A 40 7.72 24.40 -8.06
CA ARG A 40 6.27 24.58 -7.93
C ARG A 40 5.58 24.62 -9.30
N THR A 41 6.10 25.41 -10.23
CA THR A 41 5.55 25.54 -11.58
C THR A 41 5.60 24.20 -12.32
N LEU A 42 6.74 23.52 -12.22
CA LEU A 42 6.91 22.18 -12.80
C LEU A 42 5.91 21.17 -12.22
N ALA A 43 5.75 21.12 -10.89
CA ALA A 43 4.81 20.21 -10.25
C ALA A 43 3.36 20.49 -10.68
N LEU A 44 2.96 21.76 -10.78
CA LEU A 44 1.63 22.14 -11.27
C LEU A 44 1.41 21.69 -12.72
N ASN A 45 2.38 21.93 -13.60
CA ASN A 45 2.30 21.51 -15.00
C ASN A 45 2.14 19.98 -15.12
N GLN A 46 2.84 19.20 -14.30
CA GLN A 46 2.73 17.74 -14.31
C GLN A 46 1.37 17.25 -13.79
N LEU A 47 0.82 17.89 -12.75
CA LEU A 47 -0.53 17.58 -12.26
C LEU A 47 -1.61 17.92 -13.29
N GLU A 48 -1.40 18.96 -14.11
CA GLU A 48 -2.32 19.35 -15.17
C GLU A 48 -2.20 18.43 -16.39
N ALA A 49 -0.99 18.05 -16.78
CA ALA A 49 -0.73 17.19 -17.94
C ALA A 49 -1.08 15.71 -17.71
N ASN A 50 -1.06 15.22 -16.45
CA ASN A 50 -1.27 13.80 -16.14
C ASN A 50 -2.49 13.57 -15.23
N PRO A 51 -3.67 13.24 -15.79
CA PRO A 51 -4.89 13.00 -15.02
C PRO A 51 -4.78 11.86 -14.00
N ASN A 52 -3.99 10.82 -14.28
CA ASN A 52 -3.77 9.72 -13.34
C ASN A 52 -2.99 10.18 -12.10
N LEU A 53 -1.94 10.97 -12.32
CA LEU A 53 -1.16 11.57 -11.24
C LEU A 53 -2.01 12.55 -10.41
N CYS A 54 -2.83 13.37 -11.08
CA CYS A 54 -3.78 14.28 -10.43
C CYS A 54 -4.80 13.51 -9.57
N SER A 55 -5.37 12.43 -10.12
CA SER A 55 -6.31 11.56 -9.39
C SER A 55 -5.65 10.91 -8.18
N LEU A 56 -4.40 10.46 -8.28
CA LEU A 56 -3.65 9.93 -7.13
C LEU A 56 -3.40 11.02 -6.08
N CYS A 57 -3.07 12.24 -6.51
CA CYS A 57 -2.85 13.37 -5.61
C CYS A 57 -4.13 13.92 -4.96
N SER A 58 -5.32 13.46 -5.36
CA SER A 58 -6.55 13.76 -4.60
C SER A 58 -6.52 13.17 -3.19
N VAL A 59 -5.73 12.10 -2.96
CA VAL A 59 -5.50 11.53 -1.62
C VAL A 59 -4.29 12.22 -0.99
N PRO A 60 -4.45 12.96 0.14
CA PRO A 60 -3.38 13.78 0.72
C PRO A 60 -2.08 13.02 1.02
N LEU A 61 -2.18 11.77 1.50
CA LEU A 61 -1.01 10.94 1.75
C LEU A 61 -0.21 10.68 0.46
N PHE A 62 -0.89 10.30 -0.62
CA PHE A 62 -0.22 9.99 -1.89
C PHE A 62 0.40 11.25 -2.49
N CYS A 63 -0.31 12.37 -2.42
CA CYS A 63 0.22 13.68 -2.80
C CYS A 63 1.50 14.02 -2.02
N TRP A 64 1.49 13.86 -0.70
CA TRP A 64 2.67 14.11 0.14
C TRP A 64 3.85 13.20 -0.23
N ILE A 65 3.62 11.90 -0.49
CA ILE A 65 4.68 10.97 -0.92
C ILE A 65 5.26 11.39 -2.26
N ILE A 66 4.41 11.66 -3.26
CA ILE A 66 4.83 12.11 -4.60
C ILE A 66 5.66 13.39 -4.48
N PHE A 67 5.19 14.38 -3.70
CA PHE A 67 5.88 15.65 -3.53
C PHE A 67 7.20 15.51 -2.78
N LYS A 68 7.26 14.67 -1.74
CA LYS A 68 8.52 14.38 -1.04
C LYS A 68 9.54 13.63 -1.89
N CYS A 69 9.06 12.90 -2.89
CA CYS A 69 9.91 12.20 -3.83
C CYS A 69 10.05 12.94 -5.16
N PHE A 70 9.59 14.20 -5.27
CA PHE A 70 9.42 14.90 -6.54
C PHE A 70 10.73 15.06 -7.31
N ASP A 71 11.84 15.35 -6.63
CA ASP A 71 13.16 15.45 -7.28
C ASP A 71 13.61 14.10 -7.88
N HIS A 72 13.37 13.00 -7.15
CA HIS A 72 13.66 11.65 -7.64
C HIS A 72 12.70 11.24 -8.75
N PHE A 73 11.42 11.58 -8.59
CA PHE A 73 10.36 11.39 -9.59
C PHE A 73 10.79 12.07 -10.90
N TYR A 74 11.13 13.37 -10.85
CA TYR A 74 11.58 14.13 -12.00
C TYR A 74 12.86 13.56 -12.65
N SER A 75 13.90 13.28 -11.85
CA SER A 75 15.17 12.74 -12.39
C SER A 75 15.05 11.33 -12.99
N THR A 76 14.05 10.55 -12.57
CA THR A 76 13.77 9.22 -13.13
C THR A 76 13.02 9.32 -14.46
N PHE A 77 12.26 10.40 -14.66
CA PHE A 77 11.47 10.67 -15.86
C PHE A 77 12.10 11.79 -16.68
N ASP A 78 13.41 11.70 -16.97
CA ASP A 78 14.30 12.67 -17.64
C ASP A 78 13.86 13.19 -19.04
N SER A 79 12.59 13.01 -19.42
CA SER A 79 11.91 13.64 -20.54
C SER A 79 11.00 14.76 -20.01
N HIS A 80 10.97 15.91 -20.70
CA HIS A 80 10.05 17.02 -20.42
C HIS A 80 8.54 16.65 -20.45
N GLU A 81 8.25 15.39 -20.75
CA GLU A 81 6.97 14.72 -20.63
C GLU A 81 7.21 13.53 -19.70
N LEU A 82 6.46 13.40 -18.59
CA LEU A 82 6.30 12.06 -18.04
C LEU A 82 5.80 11.19 -19.20
N PRO A 83 6.48 10.09 -19.56
CA PRO A 83 5.94 9.22 -20.60
C PRO A 83 4.51 8.87 -20.20
N ASP A 84 3.65 8.56 -21.18
CA ASP A 84 2.25 8.13 -21.05
C ASP A 84 2.05 6.88 -20.13
N ILE A 85 3.11 6.48 -19.42
CA ILE A 85 3.20 5.56 -18.31
C ILE A 85 2.27 6.04 -17.18
N THR A 86 1.19 5.30 -17.03
CA THR A 86 0.32 5.32 -15.85
C THR A 86 1.15 5.06 -14.60
N VAL A 87 1.35 6.09 -13.78
CA VAL A 87 1.93 5.94 -12.43
C VAL A 87 0.91 5.21 -11.58
N THR A 88 1.31 4.08 -10.99
CA THR A 88 0.44 3.29 -10.13
C THR A 88 0.72 3.56 -8.65
N LEU A 89 -0.23 3.18 -7.78
CA LEU A 89 -0.02 3.22 -6.33
C LEU A 89 1.25 2.45 -5.91
N THR A 90 1.54 1.31 -6.56
CA THR A 90 2.75 0.53 -6.26
C THR A 90 4.02 1.30 -6.63
N ASP A 91 3.99 2.10 -7.70
CA ASP A 91 5.13 2.92 -8.12
C ASP A 91 5.47 3.99 -7.10
N ILE A 92 4.46 4.65 -6.55
CA ILE A 92 4.62 5.67 -5.50
C ILE A 92 5.33 5.08 -4.27
N PHE A 93 4.92 3.88 -3.83
CA PHE A 93 5.50 3.24 -2.65
C PHE A 93 6.88 2.62 -2.92
N LEU A 94 7.13 2.12 -4.13
CA LEU A 94 8.48 1.70 -4.55
C LEU A 94 9.44 2.90 -4.56
N LEU A 95 8.98 4.04 -5.08
CA LEU A 95 9.74 5.28 -5.11
C LEU A 95 10.03 5.80 -3.70
N MET A 96 9.02 5.85 -2.84
CA MET A 96 9.21 6.21 -1.43
C MET A 96 10.26 5.32 -0.77
N THR A 97 10.17 4.01 -1.01
CA THR A 97 11.12 3.04 -0.48
C THR A 97 12.54 3.31 -0.98
N GLU A 98 12.71 3.57 -2.28
CA GLU A 98 13.99 3.95 -2.87
C GLU A 98 14.58 5.20 -2.21
N VAL A 99 13.78 6.26 -2.07
CA VAL A 99 14.21 7.52 -1.44
C VAL A 99 14.65 7.29 -0.01
N HIS A 100 13.89 6.52 0.77
CA HIS A 100 14.25 6.21 2.17
C HIS A 100 15.53 5.37 2.27
N LEU A 101 15.74 4.39 1.38
CA LEU A 101 16.96 3.58 1.34
C LEU A 101 18.20 4.39 0.93
N ASN A 102 18.03 5.40 0.09
CA ASN A 102 19.12 6.26 -0.37
C ASN A 102 19.52 7.35 0.64
N ARG A 103 18.69 7.66 1.66
CA ARG A 103 18.96 8.74 2.64
C ARG A 103 20.15 8.49 3.56
N THR A 104 20.47 7.23 3.87
CA THR A 104 21.56 6.86 4.78
C THR A 104 22.93 6.85 4.10
N GLN A 105 23.00 6.87 2.78
CA GLN A 105 24.26 6.88 2.02
C GLN A 105 24.75 8.32 1.80
N LYS A 106 24.97 9.05 2.90
CA LYS A 106 25.79 10.27 2.89
C LYS A 106 27.27 9.86 2.84
N THR A 107 27.73 9.36 1.69
CA THR A 107 29.16 9.26 1.42
C THR A 107 29.48 10.10 0.20
N ASN A 108 30.02 11.28 0.52
CA ASN A 108 30.75 12.21 -0.32
C ASN A 108 29.89 13.12 -1.21
N LEU A 109 29.91 14.38 -0.78
CA LEU A 109 29.63 15.60 -1.53
C LEU A 109 29.83 15.41 -3.05
N LEU A 110 28.85 15.86 -3.84
CA LEU A 110 28.91 16.12 -5.30
C LEU A 110 28.59 14.99 -6.29
N LYS A 111 28.04 13.83 -5.90
CA LYS A 111 27.45 12.91 -6.88
C LYS A 111 25.96 12.70 -6.64
N LYS A 112 25.15 13.31 -7.50
CA LYS A 112 23.75 12.94 -7.77
C LYS A 112 23.69 11.41 -7.76
N ASN A 113 23.04 10.81 -6.75
CA ASN A 113 23.07 9.36 -6.52
C ASN A 113 22.66 8.65 -7.81
N THR A 114 23.64 8.13 -8.56
CA THR A 114 23.49 7.66 -9.95
C THR A 114 22.97 6.22 -9.98
N ARG A 115 22.51 5.73 -8.84
CA ARG A 115 22.17 4.34 -8.62
C ARG A 115 20.78 4.07 -9.16
N SER A 116 20.69 3.07 -10.04
CA SER A 116 19.38 2.63 -10.52
C SER A 116 18.54 2.03 -9.38
N GLN A 117 17.22 2.21 -9.44
CA GLN A 117 16.27 1.60 -8.50
C GLN A 117 16.53 0.10 -8.28
N VAL A 118 16.85 -0.63 -9.34
CA VAL A 118 17.17 -2.06 -9.28
C VAL A 118 18.33 -2.35 -8.31
N GLU A 119 19.37 -1.53 -8.37
CA GLU A 119 20.57 -1.73 -7.58
C GLU A 119 20.32 -1.39 -6.11
N THR A 120 19.61 -0.29 -5.84
CA THR A 120 19.18 0.14 -4.49
C THR A 120 18.40 -0.96 -3.79
N PHE A 121 17.40 -1.54 -4.47
CA PHE A 121 16.60 -2.64 -3.94
C PHE A 121 17.41 -3.92 -3.77
N ARG A 122 18.30 -4.25 -4.72
CA ARG A 122 19.14 -5.46 -4.65
C ARG A 122 20.05 -5.44 -3.42
N THR A 123 20.76 -4.35 -3.15
CA THR A 123 21.66 -4.31 -1.97
C THR A 123 20.92 -4.14 -0.66
N SER A 124 19.73 -3.54 -0.70
CA SER A 124 18.90 -3.37 0.50
C SER A 124 17.97 -4.55 0.73
N LYS A 125 18.15 -5.67 0.00
CA LYS A 125 17.24 -6.83 0.03
C LYS A 125 17.01 -7.35 1.45
N ASN A 126 18.05 -7.41 2.28
CA ASN A 126 17.92 -7.91 3.67
C ASN A 126 17.09 -6.95 4.53
N ILE A 127 17.34 -5.65 4.43
CA ILE A 127 16.57 -4.61 5.14
C ILE A 127 15.09 -4.66 4.73
N LEU A 128 14.84 -4.74 3.42
CA LEU A 128 13.49 -4.87 2.85
C LEU A 128 12.79 -6.12 3.37
N PHE A 129 13.49 -7.25 3.44
CA PHE A 129 12.94 -8.50 3.95
C PHE A 129 12.59 -8.38 5.44
N SER A 130 13.47 -7.83 6.27
CA SER A 130 13.21 -7.58 7.70
C SER A 130 11.99 -6.69 7.93
N LEU A 131 11.91 -5.54 7.25
CA LEU A 131 10.74 -4.65 7.31
C LEU A 131 9.46 -5.36 6.88
N SER A 132 9.54 -6.13 5.79
CA SER A 132 8.40 -6.88 5.27
C SER A 132 7.89 -7.94 6.26
N LYS A 133 8.80 -8.61 6.97
CA LYS A 133 8.49 -9.63 7.98
C LYS A 133 7.81 -9.03 9.21
N ILE A 134 8.29 -7.87 9.69
CA ILE A 134 7.65 -7.11 10.78
C ILE A 134 6.23 -6.70 10.36
N ALA A 135 6.09 -6.11 9.18
CA ALA A 135 4.79 -5.68 8.64
C ALA A 135 3.79 -6.84 8.55
N HIS A 136 4.23 -7.97 7.99
CA HIS A 136 3.38 -9.15 7.82
C HIS A 136 2.94 -9.74 9.17
N ARG A 137 3.86 -9.86 10.14
CA ARG A 137 3.51 -10.30 11.51
C ARG A 137 2.46 -9.39 12.14
N GLY A 138 2.63 -8.08 11.98
CA GLY A 138 1.65 -7.10 12.46
C GLY A 138 0.29 -7.27 11.80
N MET A 139 0.25 -7.36 10.47
CA MET A 139 -1.00 -7.51 9.71
C MET A 139 -1.74 -8.82 10.03
N GLN A 140 -1.03 -9.94 10.27
CA GLN A 140 -1.65 -11.20 10.67
C GLN A 140 -2.34 -11.13 12.04
N LYS A 141 -1.81 -10.31 12.96
CA LYS A 141 -2.32 -10.15 14.32
C LYS A 141 -3.17 -8.88 14.50
N SER A 142 -3.41 -8.11 13.44
CA SER A 142 -4.01 -6.77 13.51
C SER A 142 -3.28 -5.84 14.50
N LEU A 143 -1.95 -5.95 14.56
CA LEU A 143 -1.06 -5.10 15.34
C LEU A 143 -0.46 -4.01 14.46
N PHE A 144 -0.53 -2.77 14.96
CA PHE A 144 -0.02 -1.56 14.30
C PHE A 144 1.08 -0.86 15.11
N PHE A 145 1.29 -1.30 16.35
CA PHE A 145 2.36 -0.89 17.24
C PHE A 145 3.21 -2.13 17.56
N PHE A 146 4.52 -1.94 17.61
CA PHE A 146 5.50 -2.99 17.84
C PHE A 146 6.43 -2.54 18.95
N ASP A 147 6.66 -3.41 19.94
CA ASP A 147 7.65 -3.11 20.98
C ASP A 147 9.05 -3.06 20.37
N GLN A 148 9.92 -2.21 20.93
CA GLN A 148 11.30 -2.07 20.45
C GLN A 148 12.00 -3.42 20.34
N ASP A 149 11.86 -4.28 21.36
CA ASP A 149 12.48 -5.61 21.38
C ASP A 149 11.97 -6.48 20.22
N GLU A 150 10.69 -6.41 19.87
CA GLU A 150 10.13 -7.16 18.73
C GLU A 150 10.68 -6.69 17.38
N VAL A 151 10.91 -5.39 17.25
CA VAL A 151 11.48 -4.77 16.04
C VAL A 151 12.96 -5.12 15.90
N LEU A 152 13.71 -5.04 17.00
CA LEU A 152 15.17 -5.25 17.01
C LEU A 152 15.58 -6.71 16.79
N ILE A 153 14.65 -7.67 16.89
CA ILE A 153 14.88 -9.06 16.46
C ILE A 153 15.21 -9.13 14.96
N ASP A 154 14.51 -8.35 14.13
CA ASP A 154 14.61 -8.44 12.67
C ASP A 154 15.36 -7.25 12.04
N LEU A 155 15.40 -6.08 12.71
CA LEU A 155 15.92 -4.83 12.15
C LEU A 155 16.92 -4.16 13.11
N SER A 156 18.14 -3.86 12.67
CA SER A 156 19.12 -3.18 13.52
C SER A 156 18.74 -1.73 13.85
N GLU A 157 19.24 -1.21 14.96
CA GLU A 157 19.00 0.18 15.38
C GLU A 157 19.38 1.20 14.31
N GLN A 158 20.50 0.98 13.61
CA GLN A 158 20.94 1.84 12.50
C GLN A 158 19.89 1.94 11.38
N ASN A 159 19.18 0.85 11.11
CA ASN A 159 18.15 0.79 10.08
C ASN A 159 16.84 1.48 10.50
N LEU A 160 16.63 1.75 11.80
CA LEU A 160 15.48 2.56 12.26
C LEU A 160 15.58 4.00 11.73
N HIS A 161 16.80 4.53 11.58
CA HIS A 161 17.03 5.86 11.00
C HIS A 161 16.65 5.99 9.53
N LEU A 162 16.35 4.89 8.83
CA LEU A 162 15.79 4.94 7.47
C LEU A 162 14.40 5.57 7.44
N GLY A 163 13.68 5.64 8.57
CA GLY A 163 12.42 6.37 8.70
C GLY A 163 11.19 5.65 8.12
N PHE A 164 11.25 4.33 7.96
CA PHE A 164 10.07 3.50 7.65
C PHE A 164 9.18 3.28 8.88
N LEU A 165 9.82 3.20 10.05
CA LEU A 165 9.20 3.12 11.37
C LEU A 165 9.45 4.44 12.09
N ARG A 166 8.50 4.87 12.92
CA ARG A 166 8.65 5.99 13.85
C ARG A 166 8.43 5.52 15.28
N ALA A 167 9.18 6.08 16.21
CA ALA A 167 8.94 5.88 17.63
C ALA A 167 7.62 6.57 18.02
N VAL A 168 6.83 5.89 18.84
CA VAL A 168 5.59 6.40 19.41
C VAL A 168 5.91 6.82 20.84
N PRO A 169 5.69 8.09 21.22
CA PRO A 169 5.87 8.53 22.60
C PRO A 169 4.89 7.76 23.48
N ASP A 170 5.41 7.16 24.56
CA ASP A 170 4.54 6.65 25.62
C ASP A 170 4.03 7.85 26.43
N TYR A 171 2.72 8.08 26.39
CA TYR A 171 2.09 9.17 27.13
C TYR A 171 1.68 8.75 28.55
N GLY A 172 1.88 7.48 28.95
CA GLY A 172 1.24 6.92 30.16
C GLY A 172 2.11 6.06 31.08
N SER A 173 3.31 5.60 30.70
CA SER A 173 4.13 4.76 31.59
C SER A 173 5.51 5.35 31.91
N CYS A 174 5.98 5.07 33.14
CA CYS A 174 7.34 5.34 33.62
C CYS A 174 8.36 4.30 33.12
N SER A 175 7.98 3.47 32.13
CA SER A 175 8.87 2.45 31.57
C SER A 175 9.56 2.98 30.31
N ASN A 176 10.86 2.73 30.20
CA ASN A 176 11.70 3.07 29.04
C ASN A 176 11.37 2.23 27.78
N GLN A 177 10.18 1.61 27.70
CA GLN A 177 9.82 0.77 26.56
C GLN A 177 9.33 1.64 25.40
N SER A 178 10.22 1.90 24.44
CA SER A 178 9.85 2.54 23.19
C SER A 178 8.99 1.58 22.36
N SER A 179 7.87 2.07 21.83
CA SER A 179 7.13 1.36 20.79
C SER A 179 7.32 2.04 19.45
N TYR A 180 7.21 1.26 18.37
CA TYR A 180 7.35 1.72 16.99
C TYR A 180 6.08 1.44 16.21
N GLU A 181 5.77 2.31 15.25
CA GLU A 181 4.75 2.04 14.23
C GLU A 181 5.30 2.39 12.85
N PHE A 182 4.74 1.78 11.80
CA PHE A 182 5.03 2.23 10.44
C PHE A 182 4.58 3.68 10.26
N LEU A 183 5.32 4.45 9.46
CA LEU A 183 5.00 5.86 9.19
C LEU A 183 3.52 6.06 8.77
N HIS A 184 2.96 5.07 8.07
CA HIS A 184 1.53 4.99 7.78
C HIS A 184 1.08 3.53 7.65
N LEU A 185 -0.19 3.24 7.95
CA LEU A 185 -0.76 1.88 7.81
C LEU A 185 -0.66 1.35 6.36
N THR A 186 -0.85 2.21 5.36
CA THR A 186 -0.65 1.83 3.94
C THR A 186 0.80 1.40 3.64
N LEU A 187 1.79 1.95 4.36
CA LEU A 187 3.19 1.52 4.23
C LEU A 187 3.38 0.13 4.84
N GLN A 188 2.73 -0.16 5.98
CA GLN A 188 2.67 -1.51 6.53
C GLN A 188 1.98 -2.48 5.56
N SER A 189 0.88 -2.07 4.91
CA SER A 189 0.21 -2.86 3.86
C SER A 189 1.14 -3.17 2.68
N PHE A 190 1.93 -2.17 2.24
CA PHE A 190 2.92 -2.32 1.18
C PHE A 190 4.03 -3.32 1.56
N PHE A 191 4.62 -3.17 2.74
CA PHE A 191 5.66 -4.10 3.21
C PHE A 191 5.12 -5.51 3.44
N THR A 192 3.86 -5.65 3.84
CA THR A 192 3.19 -6.95 3.94
C THR A 192 3.03 -7.61 2.57
N ALA A 193 2.63 -6.84 1.55
CA ALA A 193 2.59 -7.33 0.17
C ALA A 193 3.98 -7.70 -0.34
N LEU A 194 5.01 -6.93 0.05
CA LEU A 194 6.40 -7.23 -0.29
C LEU A 194 6.85 -8.54 0.35
N PHE A 195 6.46 -8.85 1.59
CA PHE A 195 6.74 -10.14 2.23
C PHE A 195 6.10 -11.29 1.44
N LEU A 196 4.80 -11.18 1.14
CA LEU A 196 4.07 -12.17 0.36
C LEU A 196 4.67 -12.36 -1.04
N ALA A 197 5.27 -11.33 -1.62
CA ALA A 197 6.02 -11.42 -2.87
C ALA A 197 7.39 -12.09 -2.67
N MET A 198 8.15 -11.69 -1.63
CA MET A 198 9.54 -12.09 -1.40
C MET A 198 9.73 -13.49 -0.82
N GLU A 199 8.89 -13.91 0.13
CA GLU A 199 9.04 -15.20 0.83
C GLU A 199 8.68 -16.36 -0.09
N GLU A 200 9.64 -17.23 -0.40
CA GLU A 200 9.45 -18.32 -1.37
C GLU A 200 8.50 -19.41 -0.87
N LYS A 201 8.45 -19.60 0.46
CA LYS A 201 7.64 -20.64 1.10
C LYS A 201 6.14 -20.27 1.18
N VAL A 202 5.77 -19.04 0.86
CA VAL A 202 4.37 -18.59 0.84
C VAL A 202 3.56 -19.46 -0.11
N GLY A 203 2.67 -20.27 0.47
CA GLY A 203 1.73 -21.11 -0.26
C GLY A 203 0.56 -20.30 -0.83
N ALA A 204 -0.24 -20.92 -1.71
CA ALA A 204 -1.39 -20.26 -2.33
C ALA A 204 -2.40 -19.73 -1.30
N LYS A 205 -2.62 -20.48 -0.21
CA LYS A 205 -3.53 -20.08 0.87
C LYS A 205 -3.09 -18.81 1.58
N GLU A 206 -1.79 -18.71 1.89
CA GLU A 206 -1.23 -17.53 2.55
C GLU A 206 -1.17 -16.33 1.60
N LEU A 207 -0.81 -16.56 0.33
CA LEU A 207 -0.82 -15.54 -0.72
C LEU A 207 -2.21 -14.90 -0.90
N LEU A 208 -3.27 -15.69 -0.73
CA LEU A 208 -4.66 -15.26 -0.89
C LEU A 208 -5.35 -14.92 0.43
N HIS A 209 -4.62 -14.92 1.56
CA HIS A 209 -5.19 -14.71 2.89
C HIS A 209 -5.99 -13.41 2.98
N PHE A 210 -5.36 -12.29 2.61
CA PHE A 210 -5.97 -10.97 2.69
C PHE A 210 -7.05 -10.74 1.63
N PHE A 211 -7.09 -11.52 0.55
CA PHE A 211 -8.22 -11.52 -0.38
C PHE A 211 -9.47 -12.14 0.27
N ALA A 212 -9.29 -13.24 1.01
CA ALA A 212 -10.38 -13.89 1.72
C ALA A 212 -10.94 -12.98 2.84
N GLU A 213 -10.06 -12.31 3.61
CA GLU A 213 -10.50 -11.37 4.66
C GLU A 213 -11.37 -10.24 4.11
N CYS A 214 -11.06 -9.68 2.92
CA CYS A 214 -11.92 -8.69 2.27
C CYS A 214 -13.29 -9.26 1.88
N SER A 215 -13.33 -10.47 1.32
CA SER A 215 -14.58 -11.11 0.86
C SER A 215 -15.56 -11.43 2.01
N THR A 216 -15.07 -11.64 3.24
CA THR A 216 -15.93 -11.93 4.39
C THR A 216 -16.76 -10.74 4.88
N LEU A 217 -16.38 -9.52 4.51
CA LEU A 217 -17.03 -8.29 4.99
C LEU A 217 -18.18 -7.82 4.08
N ASP A 218 -18.08 -8.06 2.76
CA ASP A 218 -19.07 -7.65 1.77
C ASP A 218 -20.43 -8.37 1.92
N THR A 219 -20.50 -9.44 2.70
CA THR A 219 -21.77 -10.13 3.01
C THR A 219 -22.67 -9.32 3.96
N SER A 220 -22.20 -8.18 4.49
CA SER A 220 -22.89 -7.44 5.56
C SER A 220 -23.58 -6.12 5.19
N GLN A 221 -23.38 -5.56 3.99
CA GLN A 221 -23.95 -4.23 3.66
C GLN A 221 -24.64 -4.09 2.29
N SER A 222 -24.90 -5.16 1.57
CA SER A 222 -25.84 -5.11 0.44
C SER A 222 -26.64 -6.39 0.33
N SER A 223 -27.96 -6.24 0.23
CA SER A 223 -28.91 -7.27 -0.19
C SER A 223 -28.37 -8.05 -1.40
N CYS A 224 -27.95 -9.30 -1.16
CA CYS A 224 -28.26 -10.53 -1.93
C CYS A 224 -27.23 -11.65 -1.64
N PHE A 225 -27.48 -12.38 -0.55
CA PHE A 225 -27.19 -13.80 -0.23
C PHE A 225 -25.77 -14.42 -0.28
N PRO A 226 -25.51 -15.46 0.56
CA PRO A 226 -24.18 -15.88 0.98
C PRO A 226 -23.63 -17.09 0.22
N ILE A 227 -22.31 -17.12 0.01
CA ILE A 227 -21.58 -18.38 -0.28
C ILE A 227 -20.91 -18.83 1.01
N THR A 228 -21.55 -19.78 1.69
CA THR A 228 -20.99 -20.50 2.84
C THR A 228 -19.94 -21.51 2.39
N TRP A 229 -18.68 -21.33 2.81
CA TRP A 229 -17.73 -22.45 2.89
C TRP A 229 -16.86 -22.34 4.16
N LEU A 230 -17.17 -23.22 5.11
CA LEU A 230 -16.48 -23.62 6.34
C LEU A 230 -15.77 -22.54 7.18
N LYS A 231 -16.45 -22.09 8.25
CA LYS A 231 -16.04 -22.33 9.66
C LYS A 231 -17.12 -21.83 10.63
N ASN A 232 -17.55 -22.72 11.52
CA ASN A 232 -18.27 -22.37 12.75
C ASN A 232 -17.39 -21.45 13.61
N ARG A 233 -17.67 -20.15 13.59
CA ARG A 233 -17.43 -19.25 14.71
C ARG A 233 -18.70 -18.46 14.97
N ARG A 234 -19.11 -18.41 16.23
CA ARG A 234 -20.31 -17.74 16.71
C ARG A 234 -20.31 -16.29 16.21
N SER A 235 -21.39 -15.92 15.51
CA SER A 235 -21.55 -14.61 14.88
C SER A 235 -22.01 -13.57 15.90
N THR A 236 -21.08 -12.72 16.35
CA THR A 236 -21.43 -11.34 16.70
C THR A 236 -21.61 -10.60 15.37
N GLY A 237 -22.70 -9.84 15.21
CA GLY A 237 -23.03 -9.19 13.94
C GLY A 237 -21.89 -8.34 13.35
N PRO A 238 -21.84 -8.15 12.02
CA PRO A 238 -20.74 -7.43 11.36
C PRO A 238 -20.67 -5.96 11.81
N ASP A 239 -19.55 -5.61 12.43
CA ASP A 239 -19.19 -4.25 12.83
C ASP A 239 -18.93 -3.36 11.60
N PRO A 240 -19.64 -2.23 11.43
CA PRO A 240 -19.46 -1.31 10.32
C PRO A 240 -18.18 -0.47 10.44
N PHE A 241 -17.45 -0.54 11.56
CA PHE A 241 -16.16 0.11 11.76
C PHE A 241 -14.97 -0.83 11.58
N ARG A 242 -15.22 -2.11 11.29
CA ARG A 242 -14.19 -3.08 10.94
C ARG A 242 -13.65 -2.75 9.55
N ASN A 243 -12.67 -1.85 9.51
CA ASN A 243 -12.09 -1.35 8.27
C ASN A 243 -11.01 -2.31 7.74
N CYS A 244 -11.32 -3.04 6.67
CA CYS A 244 -10.37 -3.90 5.94
C CYS A 244 -9.60 -3.19 4.81
N GLU A 245 -9.64 -1.85 4.71
CA GLU A 245 -8.94 -1.08 3.67
C GLU A 245 -7.44 -1.41 3.62
N HIS A 246 -6.82 -1.67 4.76
CA HIS A 246 -5.42 -2.07 4.86
C HIS A 246 -5.15 -3.42 4.17
N PHE A 247 -6.08 -4.38 4.23
CA PHE A 247 -6.00 -5.63 3.45
C PHE A 247 -6.21 -5.39 1.97
N HIS A 248 -7.14 -4.49 1.60
CA HIS A 248 -7.33 -4.10 0.21
C HIS A 248 -6.04 -3.50 -0.38
N PHE A 249 -5.37 -2.59 0.34
CA PHE A 249 -4.08 -2.06 -0.05
C PHE A 249 -3.01 -3.16 -0.19
N THR A 250 -2.93 -4.10 0.75
CA THR A 250 -2.01 -5.24 0.64
C THR A 250 -2.25 -6.04 -0.64
N ASN A 251 -3.52 -6.32 -0.98
CA ASN A 251 -3.88 -7.03 -2.20
C ASN A 251 -3.48 -6.23 -3.46
N LEU A 252 -3.77 -4.93 -3.50
CA LEU A 252 -3.39 -4.04 -4.60
C LEU A 252 -1.87 -4.01 -4.81
N PHE A 253 -1.10 -3.83 -3.73
CA PHE A 253 0.36 -3.84 -3.79
C PHE A 253 0.90 -5.19 -4.22
N LEU A 254 0.32 -6.30 -3.74
CA LEU A 254 0.77 -7.64 -4.13
C LEU A 254 0.59 -7.85 -5.64
N CYS A 255 -0.54 -7.43 -6.20
CA CYS A 255 -0.79 -7.44 -7.64
C CYS A 255 0.17 -6.55 -8.41
N GLY A 256 0.43 -5.33 -7.92
CA GLY A 256 1.37 -4.40 -8.55
C GLY A 256 2.80 -4.92 -8.55
N LEU A 257 3.29 -5.42 -7.42
CA LEU A 257 4.64 -6.00 -7.28
C LEU A 257 4.78 -7.24 -8.18
N LEU A 258 3.77 -8.09 -8.23
CA LEU A 258 3.76 -9.27 -9.10
C LEU A 258 3.31 -8.95 -10.53
N SER A 259 3.15 -7.69 -10.94
CA SER A 259 2.77 -7.35 -12.32
C SER A 259 3.90 -7.63 -13.32
N LYS A 260 3.57 -7.64 -14.63
CA LYS A 260 4.59 -7.70 -15.70
C LYS A 260 5.50 -6.47 -15.67
N ALA A 261 4.92 -5.28 -15.43
CA ALA A 261 5.65 -4.01 -15.39
C ALA A 261 6.75 -3.99 -14.33
N LYS A 262 6.52 -4.60 -13.15
CA LYS A 262 7.50 -4.67 -12.06
C LYS A 262 8.41 -5.91 -12.12
N HIS A 263 8.29 -6.76 -13.14
CA HIS A 263 9.09 -7.98 -13.25
C HIS A 263 10.60 -7.70 -13.27
N LYS A 264 11.03 -6.64 -13.99
CA LYS A 264 12.44 -6.25 -14.10
C LYS A 264 13.02 -5.93 -12.73
N LEU A 265 12.29 -5.25 -11.86
CA LEU A 265 12.73 -4.96 -10.49
C LEU A 265 12.70 -6.23 -9.63
N MET A 266 11.57 -6.93 -9.59
CA MET A 266 11.35 -8.03 -8.66
C MET A 266 12.27 -9.24 -8.92
N ARG A 267 12.71 -9.49 -10.15
CA ARG A 267 13.63 -10.61 -10.45
C ARG A 267 15.01 -10.48 -9.79
N HIS A 268 15.36 -9.29 -9.28
CA HIS A 268 16.59 -9.07 -8.52
C HIS A 268 16.40 -9.31 -7.02
N LEU A 269 15.15 -9.38 -6.56
CA LEU A 269 14.80 -9.70 -5.17
C LEU A 269 14.47 -11.18 -5.00
N ILE A 270 13.82 -11.79 -5.98
CA ILE A 270 13.33 -13.17 -5.92
C ILE A 270 13.49 -13.92 -7.26
N PRO A 271 13.56 -15.27 -7.23
CA PRO A 271 13.64 -16.06 -8.45
C PRO A 271 12.44 -15.87 -9.37
N SER A 272 12.68 -15.75 -10.67
CA SER A 272 11.62 -15.60 -11.69
C SER A 272 10.59 -16.74 -11.67
N ALA A 273 11.00 -17.96 -11.27
CA ALA A 273 10.10 -19.10 -11.13
C ALA A 273 9.06 -18.86 -10.02
N SER A 274 9.48 -18.30 -8.87
CA SER A 274 8.59 -17.94 -7.76
C SER A 274 7.58 -16.87 -8.18
N ILE A 275 8.04 -15.82 -8.88
CA ILE A 275 7.15 -14.77 -9.42
C ILE A 275 6.09 -15.37 -10.35
N LYS A 276 6.50 -16.23 -11.30
CA LYS A 276 5.58 -16.87 -12.25
C LYS A 276 4.55 -17.75 -11.52
N LYS A 277 4.98 -18.53 -10.53
CA LYS A 277 4.10 -19.37 -9.71
C LYS A 277 3.05 -18.53 -8.98
N LYS A 278 3.48 -17.47 -8.28
CA LYS A 278 2.57 -16.59 -7.53
C LYS A 278 1.60 -15.83 -8.45
N ARG A 279 2.06 -15.36 -9.62
CA ARG A 279 1.17 -14.78 -10.66
C ARG A 279 0.10 -15.76 -11.12
N LYS A 280 0.46 -17.03 -11.35
CA LYS A 280 -0.49 -18.06 -11.78
C LYS A 280 -1.59 -18.27 -10.75
N VAL A 281 -1.23 -18.28 -9.47
CA VAL A 281 -2.21 -18.35 -8.36
C VAL A 281 -3.15 -17.15 -8.37
N LEU A 282 -2.63 -15.93 -8.46
CA LEU A 282 -3.46 -14.72 -8.49
C LEU A 282 -4.40 -14.69 -9.71
N LEU A 283 -3.90 -15.05 -10.89
CA LEU A 283 -4.73 -15.08 -12.11
C LEU A 283 -5.84 -16.13 -12.03
N ALA A 284 -5.55 -17.31 -11.47
CA ALA A 284 -6.56 -18.33 -11.23
C ALA A 284 -7.63 -17.82 -10.25
N TYR A 285 -7.19 -17.19 -9.15
CA TYR A 285 -8.11 -16.58 -8.18
C TYR A 285 -9.01 -15.52 -8.82
N PHE A 286 -8.45 -14.59 -9.60
CA PHE A 286 -9.26 -13.56 -10.26
C PHE A 286 -10.21 -14.14 -11.31
N SER A 287 -9.78 -15.14 -12.07
CA SER A 287 -10.64 -15.83 -13.04
C SER A 287 -11.84 -16.46 -12.34
N GLU A 288 -11.62 -17.19 -11.26
CA GLU A 288 -12.70 -17.84 -10.51
C GLU A 288 -13.58 -16.83 -9.76
N SER A 289 -12.99 -15.81 -9.15
CA SER A 289 -13.72 -14.72 -8.49
C SER A 289 -14.63 -13.98 -9.48
N MET A 290 -14.12 -13.63 -10.66
CA MET A 290 -14.89 -12.96 -11.71
C MET A 290 -16.01 -13.87 -12.24
N LYS A 291 -15.73 -15.14 -12.53
CA LYS A 291 -16.77 -16.10 -12.95
C LYS A 291 -17.86 -16.24 -11.89
N SER A 292 -17.48 -16.34 -10.62
CA SER A 292 -18.43 -16.44 -9.50
C SER A 292 -19.29 -15.18 -9.42
N HIS A 293 -18.67 -14.00 -9.50
CA HIS A 293 -19.38 -12.72 -9.48
C HIS A 293 -20.36 -12.60 -10.66
N LEU A 294 -19.91 -12.86 -11.89
CA LEU A 294 -20.77 -12.81 -13.08
C LEU A 294 -21.92 -13.83 -13.04
N LYS A 295 -21.73 -15.01 -12.44
CA LYS A 295 -22.81 -15.98 -12.21
C LYS A 295 -23.82 -15.52 -11.18
N SER A 296 -23.38 -14.75 -10.18
CA SER A 296 -24.25 -14.19 -9.15
C SER A 296 -25.11 -13.02 -9.64
N LEU A 297 -24.72 -12.39 -10.76
CA LEU A 297 -25.52 -11.33 -11.38
C LEU A 297 -26.80 -11.92 -11.97
N ILE A 298 -27.92 -11.35 -11.57
CA ILE A 298 -29.25 -11.68 -12.04
C ILE A 298 -29.32 -11.25 -13.50
N ARG A 299 -29.45 -12.22 -14.41
CA ARG A 299 -29.68 -11.91 -15.83
C ARG A 299 -31.05 -11.26 -15.94
N ALA A 300 -31.10 -9.98 -16.28
CA ALA A 300 -32.33 -9.32 -16.65
C ALA A 300 -32.97 -10.10 -17.81
N ARG A 301 -34.15 -10.68 -17.57
CA ARG A 301 -34.99 -11.19 -18.66
C ARG A 301 -35.45 -9.95 -19.43
N LEU A 302 -34.76 -9.61 -20.51
CA LEU A 302 -35.32 -8.74 -21.54
C LEU A 302 -36.64 -9.38 -21.96
N LYS A 303 -37.76 -8.74 -21.60
CA LYS A 303 -39.05 -9.06 -22.21
C LYS A 303 -38.84 -8.84 -23.70
N GLU A 304 -39.11 -9.89 -24.47
CA GLU A 304 -39.14 -9.85 -25.93
C GLU A 304 -39.93 -8.62 -26.36
N TYR A 305 -39.24 -7.64 -26.97
CA TYR A 305 -39.89 -6.63 -27.76
C TYR A 305 -40.49 -7.36 -28.97
N LYS A 306 -41.78 -7.69 -28.89
CA LYS A 306 -42.54 -8.05 -30.08
C LYS A 306 -42.66 -6.78 -30.92
N GLN A 307 -41.97 -6.76 -32.06
CA GLN A 307 -42.25 -5.83 -33.16
C GLN A 307 -43.64 -6.12 -33.72
#